data_AF-A0A2G8LJA9-F1
#
_entry.id   AF-A0A2G8LJA9-F1
#
_cell.length_a   1.000
_cell.length_b   1.000
_cell.length_c   1.000
_cell.angle_alpha   90.00
_cell.angle_beta   90.00
_cell.angle_gamma   90.00
#
_symmetry.space_group_name_H-M   'P 1'
#
loop_
_entity.id
_entity.type
_entity.pdbx_description
1 polymer ?
#
loop_
_entity_poly.entity_id
_entity_poly.type
_entity_poly.pdbx_seq_one_letter_code
_entity_poly.pdbx_strand_id
1 'polypeptide(L)'
;MVALRLDSNSRPPGLKILDTRLNTTDIPDVPPAYESAVYDSHPSEFCSTQVFQEVPSGQPSHDAVGRPIPHMSAKQQVTGEAKYVDDLPKLEGELYLAFVFSRRPHAKIISMDVLEALALPGVEDVITAADVPGSNLTAIYGDEELFAVDKVISVGQVVAIVAATNQNIAQRAAKLVKVEYEDLDSILTIQEAIKEESFLHPTRTISVGDLKVGFEKSDHILEGECHVGAQEHFYLETMASIIIPKGENSEMEIISSTQNATKTQRLGGGFGGKELRCCILSAAAAVAANKVDKPVRYMFDRDEDMISTGTRHPFLGRYIVGFTKKAKPCLRSIFVCKLWVQLGSLFFSRSSSSHLYRWICSCHSWGIEMGQGLHTKIIQIASRALRIPKELIHVSETSTDKVPNSSPSAASASSDLNGMAVQRACETLLQRLQKHMMANPKGDWKDWVNAAYMDRENLSATGFHNIRFFVLIEGAFVQGYGLFVLEDYRYSPTGHLLTKGPGFYKIPGFSDALKSSTYLCWIELLIVELSALQR
;
A
#
# COMPACT_ATOMS: atom_id res chain seq x y z
N MET A 1 19.02 -40.38 -4.55
CA MET A 1 20.10 -40.53 -3.53
C MET A 1 21.42 -40.12 -4.17
N VAL A 2 22.30 -39.42 -3.46
CA VAL A 2 23.62 -39.03 -3.99
C VAL A 2 24.65 -40.12 -3.67
N ALA A 3 25.33 -40.64 -4.69
CA ALA A 3 26.37 -41.66 -4.53
C ALA A 3 27.77 -41.01 -4.47
N LEU A 4 28.36 -40.97 -3.28
CA LEU A 4 29.75 -40.54 -3.09
C LEU A 4 30.72 -41.61 -3.64
N ARG A 5 31.69 -41.20 -4.47
CA ARG A 5 32.86 -42.03 -4.77
C ARG A 5 33.84 -41.97 -3.59
N LEU A 6 34.19 -43.13 -3.04
CA LEU A 6 35.35 -43.31 -2.17
C LEU A 6 36.40 -44.16 -2.90
N ASP A 7 37.66 -43.83 -2.68
CA ASP A 7 38.80 -44.41 -3.40
C ASP A 7 39.12 -45.85 -2.93
N SER A 8 39.78 -46.63 -3.78
CA SER A 8 39.77 -48.11 -3.71
C SER A 8 40.89 -48.75 -2.88
N ASN A 9 41.89 -47.97 -2.48
CA ASN A 9 43.20 -48.49 -2.04
C ASN A 9 43.35 -48.86 -0.54
N SER A 10 42.25 -49.11 0.18
CA SER A 10 42.32 -49.64 1.56
C SER A 10 41.17 -50.59 1.92
N ARG A 11 41.41 -51.91 1.79
CA ARG A 11 40.49 -52.96 2.27
C ARG A 11 41.25 -54.16 2.85
N PRO A 12 40.96 -54.60 4.10
CA PRO A 12 41.48 -55.86 4.63
C PRO A 12 40.67 -57.05 4.08
N PRO A 13 41.27 -58.26 3.98
CA PRO A 13 40.58 -59.45 3.50
C PRO A 13 39.57 -59.96 4.54
N GLY A 14 38.28 -60.02 4.18
CA GLY A 14 37.24 -60.62 5.03
C GLY A 14 35.81 -60.21 4.70
N LEU A 15 35.58 -58.95 4.28
CA LEU A 15 34.25 -58.52 3.87
C LEU A 15 33.86 -59.09 2.48
N LYS A 16 32.86 -59.97 2.46
CA LYS A 16 32.03 -60.14 1.27
C LYS A 16 31.20 -58.89 1.06
N ILE A 17 31.60 -58.06 0.10
CA ILE A 17 30.74 -57.02 -0.44
C ILE A 17 29.59 -57.72 -1.17
N LEU A 18 28.34 -57.33 -0.88
CA LEU A 18 27.23 -57.56 -1.79
C LEU A 18 27.54 -56.77 -3.06
N ASP A 19 27.96 -57.47 -4.11
CA ASP A 19 28.30 -56.87 -5.39
C ASP A 19 27.00 -56.47 -6.09
N THR A 20 26.44 -55.32 -5.68
CA THR A 20 25.24 -54.72 -6.26
C THR A 20 25.53 -54.06 -7.62
N ARG A 21 26.36 -54.72 -8.44
CA ARG A 21 26.21 -54.69 -9.90
C ARG A 21 24.90 -55.42 -10.24
N LEU A 22 23.80 -54.74 -9.95
CA LEU A 22 22.51 -55.01 -10.58
C LEU A 22 22.76 -55.06 -12.09
N ASN A 23 22.33 -56.15 -12.70
CA ASN A 23 22.46 -56.34 -14.14
C ASN A 23 21.57 -55.27 -14.80
N THR A 24 22.16 -54.26 -15.43
CA THR A 24 21.43 -53.04 -15.86
C THR A 24 20.46 -53.28 -17.02
N THR A 25 20.36 -54.52 -17.49
CA THR A 25 19.36 -55.03 -18.45
C THR A 25 18.03 -55.43 -17.80
N ASP A 26 17.99 -55.63 -16.49
CA ASP A 26 16.85 -56.21 -15.76
C ASP A 26 16.16 -55.19 -14.83
N ILE A 27 16.38 -53.89 -15.07
CA ILE A 27 15.68 -52.79 -14.40
C ILE A 27 14.44 -52.46 -15.25
N PRO A 28 13.20 -52.55 -14.71
CA PRO A 28 12.01 -52.20 -15.46
C PRO A 28 11.93 -50.67 -15.66
N ASP A 29 11.49 -50.25 -16.85
CA ASP A 29 11.25 -48.85 -17.16
C ASP A 29 10.23 -48.20 -16.21
N VAL A 30 10.35 -46.88 -16.01
CA VAL A 30 9.35 -46.09 -15.28
C VAL A 30 8.02 -46.17 -16.03
N PRO A 31 6.92 -46.64 -15.40
CA PRO A 31 5.65 -46.74 -16.12
C PRO A 31 5.16 -45.33 -16.53
N PRO A 32 4.56 -45.13 -17.73
CA PRO A 32 4.24 -43.80 -18.26
C PRO A 32 3.41 -42.89 -17.34
N ALA A 33 2.61 -43.47 -16.44
CA ALA A 33 1.85 -42.72 -15.42
C ALA A 33 2.72 -42.00 -14.36
N TYR A 34 4.01 -42.35 -14.25
CA TYR A 34 4.99 -41.78 -13.32
C TYR A 34 6.10 -40.99 -14.02
N GLU A 35 6.11 -40.93 -15.36
CA GLU A 35 7.15 -40.27 -16.15
C GLU A 35 7.23 -38.75 -15.83
N SER A 36 6.08 -38.13 -15.57
CA SER A 36 5.98 -36.73 -15.10
C SER A 36 6.60 -36.46 -13.73
N ALA A 37 6.92 -37.49 -12.93
CA ALA A 37 7.56 -37.35 -11.63
C ALA A 37 9.10 -37.41 -11.68
N VAL A 38 9.70 -37.71 -12.84
CA VAL A 38 11.17 -37.68 -13.05
C VAL A 38 11.65 -36.50 -13.90
N TYR A 39 10.73 -35.67 -14.41
CA TYR A 39 11.04 -34.41 -15.08
C TYR A 39 10.99 -33.23 -14.11
N ASP A 40 12.12 -32.54 -13.95
CA ASP A 40 12.12 -31.20 -13.35
C ASP A 40 11.32 -30.23 -14.24
N SER A 41 10.54 -29.35 -13.61
CA SER A 41 9.61 -28.44 -14.29
C SER A 41 10.32 -27.22 -14.90
N HIS A 42 11.10 -27.46 -15.96
CA HIS A 42 11.78 -26.40 -16.72
C HIS A 42 10.78 -25.28 -17.13
N PRO A 43 11.17 -23.99 -16.98
CA PRO A 43 10.33 -22.89 -17.42
C PRO A 43 10.23 -22.89 -18.96
N SER A 44 8.99 -22.90 -19.45
CA SER A 44 8.70 -22.56 -20.85
C SER A 44 8.94 -21.08 -21.09
N GLU A 45 9.09 -20.68 -22.35
CA GLU A 45 9.09 -19.26 -22.73
C GLU A 45 7.82 -18.55 -22.23
N PHE A 46 7.98 -17.30 -21.79
CA PHE A 46 6.85 -16.46 -21.38
C PHE A 46 6.15 -15.86 -22.60
N CYS A 47 4.82 -15.97 -22.65
CA CYS A 47 3.99 -15.36 -23.67
C CYS A 47 2.92 -14.45 -23.04
N SER A 48 2.82 -13.20 -23.49
CA SER A 48 1.82 -12.25 -23.03
C SER A 48 1.12 -11.57 -24.20
N THR A 49 -0.20 -11.47 -24.17
CA THR A 49 -0.99 -10.74 -25.17
C THR A 49 -1.87 -9.70 -24.49
N GLN A 50 -1.61 -8.42 -24.75
CA GLN A 50 -2.40 -7.29 -24.27
C GLN A 50 -3.32 -6.79 -25.39
N VAL A 51 -4.62 -6.70 -25.13
CA VAL A 51 -5.62 -6.23 -26.10
C VAL A 51 -6.41 -5.06 -25.51
N PHE A 52 -6.37 -3.91 -26.20
CA PHE A 52 -7.06 -2.68 -25.83
C PHE A 52 -7.74 -2.04 -27.05
N GLN A 53 -8.69 -1.13 -26.80
CA GLN A 53 -9.37 -0.36 -27.85
C GLN A 53 -8.51 0.83 -28.29
N GLU A 54 -8.16 0.91 -29.57
CA GLU A 54 -7.44 2.05 -30.15
C GLU A 54 -8.32 3.32 -30.17
N VAL A 55 -7.71 4.50 -30.11
CA VAL A 55 -8.48 5.76 -30.08
C VAL A 55 -9.14 6.07 -31.44
N PRO A 56 -10.23 6.87 -31.48
CA PRO A 56 -10.86 7.25 -32.73
C PRO A 56 -9.88 7.89 -33.72
N SER A 57 -9.96 7.53 -35.00
CA SER A 57 -9.01 7.96 -36.05
C SER A 57 -8.92 9.48 -36.25
N GLY A 58 -9.95 10.23 -35.85
CA GLY A 58 -9.96 11.69 -35.84
C GLY A 58 -9.44 12.36 -34.55
N GLN A 59 -9.00 11.60 -33.53
CA GLN A 59 -8.53 12.17 -32.28
C GLN A 59 -7.18 12.90 -32.49
N PRO A 60 -7.05 14.19 -32.11
CA PRO A 60 -5.82 14.96 -32.29
C PRO A 60 -4.57 14.31 -31.68
N SER A 61 -3.40 14.57 -32.26
CA SER A 61 -2.11 14.04 -31.76
C SER A 61 -1.71 14.57 -30.38
N HIS A 62 -2.15 15.79 -30.03
CA HIS A 62 -1.95 16.33 -28.68
C HIS A 62 -2.90 15.72 -27.63
N ASP A 63 -4.05 15.20 -28.06
CA ASP A 63 -5.03 14.57 -27.17
C ASP A 63 -4.55 13.17 -26.79
N ALA A 64 -3.98 13.10 -25.59
CA ALA A 64 -3.30 11.93 -25.06
C ALA A 64 -4.20 10.95 -24.31
N VAL A 65 -5.49 11.25 -24.11
CA VAL A 65 -6.43 10.37 -23.39
C VAL A 65 -6.75 9.13 -24.24
N GLY A 66 -6.78 7.95 -23.61
CA GLY A 66 -6.99 6.66 -24.28
C GLY A 66 -5.76 6.11 -25.01
N ARG A 67 -4.69 6.90 -25.19
CA ARG A 67 -3.43 6.43 -25.78
C ARG A 67 -2.54 5.75 -24.71
N PRO A 68 -1.74 4.72 -25.07
CA PRO A 68 -0.82 4.05 -24.15
C PRO A 68 0.43 4.91 -23.88
N ILE A 69 0.27 6.00 -23.13
CA ILE A 69 1.35 6.90 -22.74
C ILE A 69 2.15 6.26 -21.58
N PRO A 70 3.49 6.11 -21.69
CA PRO A 70 4.33 5.64 -20.58
C PRO A 70 4.22 6.54 -19.34
N HIS A 71 4.36 5.94 -18.16
CA HIS A 71 4.38 6.66 -16.88
C HIS A 71 5.42 7.80 -16.89
N MET A 72 5.04 9.01 -16.51
CA MET A 72 5.88 10.21 -16.75
C MET A 72 7.25 10.15 -16.08
N SER A 73 7.31 9.62 -14.85
CA SER A 73 8.59 9.41 -14.14
C SER A 73 9.29 8.09 -14.48
N ALA A 74 8.80 7.27 -15.42
CA ALA A 74 9.42 5.97 -15.73
C ALA A 74 10.91 6.11 -16.11
N LYS A 75 11.25 7.14 -16.89
CA LYS A 75 12.65 7.45 -17.24
C LYS A 75 13.49 7.73 -15.98
N GLN A 76 12.99 8.59 -15.10
CA GLN A 76 13.65 8.94 -13.84
C GLN A 76 13.78 7.75 -12.88
N GLN A 77 12.81 6.82 -12.92
CA GLN A 77 12.82 5.61 -12.11
C GLN A 77 13.86 4.60 -12.59
N VAL A 78 14.05 4.43 -13.91
CA VAL A 78 15.10 3.53 -14.44
C VAL A 78 16.51 4.13 -14.44
N THR A 79 16.65 5.45 -14.28
CA THR A 79 17.96 6.14 -14.11
C THR A 79 18.36 6.36 -12.65
N GLY A 80 17.46 6.17 -11.68
CA GLY A 80 17.69 6.52 -10.27
C GLY A 80 17.58 8.03 -9.98
N GLU A 81 17.06 8.82 -10.90
CA GLU A 81 16.82 10.26 -10.73
C GLU A 81 15.49 10.56 -9.99
N ALA A 82 14.57 9.60 -9.93
CA ALA A 82 13.29 9.73 -9.24
C ALA A 82 13.48 9.66 -7.72
N LYS A 83 13.33 10.81 -7.04
CA LYS A 83 13.51 10.92 -5.59
C LYS A 83 12.36 10.35 -4.77
N TYR A 84 12.65 9.43 -3.88
CA TYR A 84 11.80 8.99 -2.77
C TYR A 84 12.18 9.74 -1.48
N VAL A 85 11.55 9.44 -0.34
CA VAL A 85 11.69 10.31 0.85
C VAL A 85 13.12 10.33 1.40
N ASP A 86 13.77 9.18 1.56
CA ASP A 86 15.14 9.13 2.10
C ASP A 86 16.21 9.60 1.10
N ASP A 87 15.92 9.57 -0.21
CA ASP A 87 16.82 10.09 -1.27
C ASP A 87 17.02 11.62 -1.22
N LEU A 88 16.23 12.33 -0.41
CA LEU A 88 16.32 13.77 -0.25
C LEU A 88 17.61 14.16 0.51
N PRO A 89 18.37 15.17 0.04
CA PRO A 89 19.58 15.63 0.71
C PRO A 89 19.35 15.95 2.17
N LYS A 90 20.35 15.66 3.01
CA LYS A 90 20.24 15.96 4.43
C LYS A 90 20.25 17.45 4.70
N LEU A 91 19.49 17.86 5.70
CA LEU A 91 19.48 19.20 6.24
C LEU A 91 20.60 19.36 7.28
N GLU A 92 21.00 20.61 7.54
CA GLU A 92 21.98 20.90 8.60
C GLU A 92 21.38 20.59 9.97
N GLY A 93 22.14 19.90 10.82
CA GLY A 93 21.69 19.44 12.13
C GLY A 93 20.68 18.27 12.14
N GLU A 94 20.36 17.69 10.97
CA GLU A 94 19.33 16.64 10.87
C GLU A 94 19.68 15.37 11.65
N LEU A 95 18.75 14.92 12.51
CA LEU A 95 18.89 13.70 13.31
C LEU A 95 18.14 12.51 12.70
N TYR A 96 18.62 11.31 12.99
CA TYR A 96 17.91 10.05 12.75
C TYR A 96 17.11 9.65 13.98
N LEU A 97 15.89 9.18 13.75
CA LEU A 97 15.06 8.55 14.76
C LEU A 97 15.12 7.02 14.63
N ALA A 98 15.20 6.31 15.74
CA ALA A 98 14.95 4.87 15.83
C ALA A 98 13.87 4.59 16.88
N PHE A 99 12.90 3.74 16.54
CA PHE A 99 11.71 3.51 17.36
C PHE A 99 11.93 2.36 18.35
N VAL A 100 11.52 2.55 19.59
CA VAL A 100 11.55 1.52 20.64
C VAL A 100 10.16 0.87 20.69
N PHE A 101 10.06 -0.30 20.07
CA PHE A 101 8.81 -1.05 19.98
C PHE A 101 8.61 -2.02 21.16
N SER A 102 7.35 -2.19 21.54
CA SER A 102 6.87 -3.25 22.43
C SER A 102 7.33 -4.63 21.96
N ARG A 103 7.81 -5.43 22.91
CA ARG A 103 8.14 -6.86 22.73
C ARG A 103 7.14 -7.78 23.42
N ARG A 104 6.00 -7.27 23.90
CA ARG A 104 4.95 -8.05 24.59
C ARG A 104 3.61 -7.89 23.88
N PRO A 105 2.80 -8.95 23.73
CA PRO A 105 1.49 -8.86 23.10
C PRO A 105 0.47 -8.12 23.96
N HIS A 106 0.50 -8.32 25.28
CA HIS A 106 -0.26 -7.55 26.26
C HIS A 106 0.52 -7.55 27.57
N ALA A 107 0.85 -6.38 28.13
CA ALA A 107 1.60 -6.27 29.39
C ALA A 107 1.47 -4.86 29.98
N LYS A 108 1.56 -4.72 31.31
CA LYS A 108 1.80 -3.40 31.94
C LYS A 108 3.24 -2.96 31.69
N ILE A 109 3.45 -1.64 31.57
CA ILE A 109 4.78 -1.02 31.62
C ILE A 109 5.07 -0.71 33.10
N ILE A 110 6.10 -1.33 33.67
CA ILE A 110 6.47 -1.16 35.08
C ILE A 110 7.52 -0.06 35.25
N SER A 111 8.51 -0.03 34.37
CA SER A 111 9.55 1.00 34.35
C SER A 111 10.17 1.10 32.95
N MET A 112 10.85 2.22 32.66
CA MET A 112 11.67 2.37 31.46
C MET A 112 12.99 3.09 31.81
N ASP A 113 14.11 2.39 31.68
CA ASP A 113 15.46 2.94 31.79
C ASP A 113 15.96 3.38 30.40
N VAL A 114 16.31 4.66 30.30
CA VAL A 114 16.85 5.31 29.09
C VAL A 114 18.30 5.77 29.29
N LEU A 115 18.89 5.61 30.48
CA LEU A 115 20.18 6.21 30.84
C LEU A 115 21.33 5.65 30.00
N GLU A 116 21.33 4.35 29.71
CA GLU A 116 22.35 3.72 28.86
C GLU A 116 22.22 4.13 27.39
N ALA A 117 21.00 4.48 26.94
CA ALA A 117 20.77 5.03 25.60
C ALA A 117 21.26 6.49 25.50
N LEU A 118 20.90 7.34 26.47
CA LEU A 118 21.34 8.74 26.56
C LEU A 118 22.86 8.88 26.74
N ALA A 119 23.52 7.91 27.39
CA ALA A 119 24.97 7.90 27.56
C ALA A 119 25.75 7.53 26.28
N LEU A 120 25.10 7.07 25.20
CA LEU A 120 25.78 6.66 23.98
C LEU A 120 26.19 7.89 23.13
N PRO A 121 27.48 8.12 22.84
CA PRO A 121 27.93 9.31 22.13
C PRO A 121 27.25 9.50 20.77
N GLY A 122 26.67 10.68 20.56
CA GLY A 122 25.95 11.06 19.34
C GLY A 122 24.45 10.81 19.38
N VAL A 123 23.91 10.26 20.47
CA VAL A 123 22.48 10.41 20.84
C VAL A 123 22.25 11.84 21.32
N GLU A 124 21.09 12.41 20.97
CA GLU A 124 20.65 13.74 21.40
C GLU A 124 19.63 13.61 22.54
N ASP A 125 18.59 12.77 22.36
CA ASP A 125 17.48 12.62 23.31
C ASP A 125 16.76 11.27 23.14
N VAL A 126 15.99 10.87 24.17
CA VAL A 126 15.00 9.79 24.11
C VAL A 126 13.62 10.37 24.40
N ILE A 127 12.70 10.20 23.45
CA ILE A 127 11.40 10.83 23.38
C ILE A 127 10.31 9.83 23.76
N THR A 128 9.37 10.27 24.57
CA THR A 128 8.39 9.44 25.28
C THR A 128 7.00 10.09 25.29
N ALA A 129 5.98 9.40 25.83
CA ALA A 129 4.65 9.96 26.04
C ALA A 129 4.64 11.27 26.86
N ALA A 130 5.61 11.46 27.76
CA ALA A 130 5.73 12.68 28.58
C ALA A 130 6.19 13.91 27.79
N ASP A 131 6.73 13.72 26.59
CA ASP A 131 7.24 14.80 25.72
C ASP A 131 6.16 15.30 24.72
N VAL A 132 4.98 14.67 24.71
CA VAL A 132 3.87 15.01 23.80
C VAL A 132 3.25 16.36 24.22
N PRO A 133 3.33 17.43 23.41
CA PRO A 133 2.85 18.76 23.80
C PRO A 133 1.33 18.95 23.68
N GLY A 134 0.57 17.86 23.51
CA GLY A 134 -0.86 17.85 23.18
C GLY A 134 -1.51 16.52 23.54
N SER A 135 -2.24 15.91 22.60
CA SER A 135 -2.86 14.60 22.81
C SER A 135 -1.89 13.46 22.46
N ASN A 136 -1.67 12.53 23.40
CA ASN A 136 -1.06 11.22 23.10
C ASN A 136 -2.04 10.28 22.37
N LEU A 137 -3.36 10.46 22.61
CA LEU A 137 -4.41 9.73 21.89
C LEU A 137 -4.61 10.28 20.47
N THR A 138 -4.73 9.37 19.52
CA THR A 138 -4.69 9.61 18.07
C THR A 138 -5.60 8.61 17.32
N ALA A 139 -5.35 8.40 16.03
CA ALA A 139 -6.18 7.63 15.09
C ALA A 139 -7.63 8.16 14.95
N ILE A 140 -8.48 7.39 14.27
CA ILE A 140 -9.80 7.87 13.79
C ILE A 140 -10.84 7.92 14.92
N TYR A 141 -10.74 7.07 15.94
CA TYR A 141 -11.69 7.03 17.06
C TYR A 141 -11.11 7.58 18.38
N GLY A 142 -9.86 8.06 18.39
CA GLY A 142 -9.20 8.51 19.62
C GLY A 142 -8.73 7.35 20.52
N ASP A 143 -8.48 6.19 19.91
CA ASP A 143 -8.32 4.87 20.54
C ASP A 143 -6.91 4.27 20.41
N GLU A 144 -6.03 4.87 19.61
CA GLU A 144 -4.61 4.52 19.53
C GLU A 144 -3.73 5.58 20.23
N GLU A 145 -2.54 5.19 20.70
CA GLU A 145 -1.55 6.09 21.32
C GLU A 145 -0.33 6.33 20.41
N LEU A 146 0.26 7.54 20.45
CA LEU A 146 1.54 7.82 19.81
C LEU A 146 2.71 7.09 20.49
N PHE A 147 2.66 7.02 21.82
CA PHE A 147 3.59 6.28 22.69
C PHE A 147 2.78 5.56 23.77
N ALA A 148 3.04 4.27 24.00
CA ALA A 148 2.29 3.45 24.95
C ALA A 148 2.40 3.98 26.40
N VAL A 149 1.27 4.15 27.08
CA VAL A 149 1.19 4.54 28.50
C VAL A 149 0.49 3.47 29.33
N ASP A 150 1.00 3.23 30.55
CA ASP A 150 0.60 2.20 31.52
C ASP A 150 0.69 0.73 31.06
N LYS A 151 0.42 0.44 29.79
CA LYS A 151 0.44 -0.89 29.18
C LYS A 151 0.74 -0.85 27.69
N VAL A 152 1.24 -1.97 27.18
CA VAL A 152 1.29 -2.28 25.75
C VAL A 152 0.18 -3.27 25.41
N ILE A 153 -0.47 -3.09 24.26
CA ILE A 153 -1.59 -3.91 23.76
C ILE A 153 -1.27 -4.65 22.45
N SER A 154 -0.04 -4.52 21.94
CA SER A 154 0.48 -5.34 20.86
C SER A 154 2.01 -5.40 20.87
N VAL A 155 2.58 -6.46 20.27
CA VAL A 155 3.97 -6.44 19.81
C VAL A 155 4.05 -5.45 18.65
N GLY A 156 5.00 -4.51 18.68
CA GLY A 156 5.11 -3.46 17.66
C GLY A 156 4.43 -2.12 17.98
N GLN A 157 3.73 -1.99 19.10
CA GLN A 157 3.32 -0.67 19.61
C GLN A 157 4.56 0.16 19.96
N VAL A 158 4.56 1.46 19.66
CA VAL A 158 5.66 2.38 19.99
C VAL A 158 5.64 2.70 21.48
N VAL A 159 6.80 2.66 22.14
CA VAL A 159 6.95 3.00 23.59
C VAL A 159 7.82 4.25 23.75
N ALA A 160 8.88 4.37 22.95
CA ALA A 160 9.76 5.54 22.90
C ALA A 160 10.37 5.70 21.50
N ILE A 161 11.04 6.82 21.25
CA ILE A 161 11.87 7.07 20.07
C ILE A 161 13.24 7.58 20.55
N VAL A 162 14.35 7.14 19.94
CA VAL A 162 15.68 7.71 20.20
C VAL A 162 16.11 8.58 19.03
N ALA A 163 16.47 9.84 19.30
CA ALA A 163 17.02 10.76 18.31
C ALA A 163 18.56 10.79 18.40
N ALA A 164 19.24 10.59 17.27
CA ALA A 164 20.70 10.59 17.22
C ALA A 164 21.25 11.10 15.88
N THR A 165 22.48 11.64 15.91
CA THR A 165 23.25 12.13 14.76
C THR A 165 23.53 11.10 13.64
N ASN A 166 23.22 9.82 13.85
CA ASN A 166 23.41 8.76 12.85
C ASN A 166 22.43 7.60 13.08
N GLN A 167 21.90 7.02 11.99
CA GLN A 167 21.00 5.86 12.03
C GLN A 167 21.56 4.68 12.86
N ASN A 168 22.85 4.35 12.68
CA ASN A 168 23.51 3.27 13.43
C ASN A 168 23.73 3.63 14.91
N ILE A 169 23.69 4.90 15.29
CA ILE A 169 23.71 5.32 16.70
C ILE A 169 22.30 5.20 17.27
N ALA A 170 21.29 5.76 16.60
CA ALA A 170 19.88 5.66 16.99
C ALA A 170 19.44 4.21 17.18
N GLN A 171 19.66 3.34 16.18
CA GLN A 171 19.28 1.91 16.22
C GLN A 171 20.08 1.09 17.24
N ARG A 172 21.26 1.55 17.70
CA ARG A 172 21.96 0.93 18.83
C ARG A 172 21.39 1.40 20.15
N ALA A 173 21.21 2.71 20.33
CA ALA A 173 20.64 3.29 21.54
C ALA A 173 19.19 2.82 21.81
N ALA A 174 18.36 2.67 20.78
CA ALA A 174 17.02 2.08 20.89
C ALA A 174 17.03 0.62 21.38
N LYS A 175 18.16 -0.09 21.30
CA LYS A 175 18.36 -1.44 21.85
C LYS A 175 18.94 -1.42 23.27
N LEU A 176 19.37 -0.26 23.77
CA LEU A 176 19.85 -0.02 25.14
C LEU A 176 18.74 0.51 26.07
N VAL A 177 17.63 1.04 25.52
CA VAL A 177 16.41 1.35 26.29
C VAL A 177 15.82 0.05 26.83
N LYS A 178 15.70 -0.03 28.16
CA LYS A 178 15.17 -1.21 28.87
C LYS A 178 13.78 -0.87 29.37
N VAL A 179 12.78 -1.62 28.92
CA VAL A 179 11.40 -1.51 29.40
C VAL A 179 11.08 -2.76 30.21
N GLU A 180 10.69 -2.58 31.46
CA GLU A 180 10.24 -3.67 32.33
C GLU A 180 8.73 -3.86 32.18
N TYR A 181 8.32 -5.13 32.09
CA TYR A 181 6.95 -5.51 31.76
C TYR A 181 6.39 -6.53 32.75
N GLU A 182 5.14 -6.33 33.17
CA GLU A 182 4.31 -7.36 33.81
C GLU A 182 3.35 -7.91 32.76
N ASP A 183 3.55 -9.16 32.33
CA ASP A 183 2.72 -9.78 31.29
C ASP A 183 1.24 -9.88 31.71
N LEU A 184 0.33 -9.67 30.75
CA LEU A 184 -1.13 -9.77 30.92
C LEU A 184 -1.70 -10.78 29.92
N ASP A 185 -2.87 -11.35 30.22
CA ASP A 185 -3.56 -12.29 29.34
C ASP A 185 -3.83 -11.64 27.96
N SER A 186 -3.31 -12.26 26.89
CA SER A 186 -3.39 -11.74 25.52
C SER A 186 -4.35 -12.57 24.66
N ILE A 187 -5.28 -11.91 23.98
CA ILE A 187 -6.13 -12.50 22.93
C ILE A 187 -5.38 -12.36 21.59
N LEU A 188 -5.10 -13.47 20.91
CA LEU A 188 -4.25 -13.46 19.70
C LEU A 188 -5.00 -13.91 18.44
N THR A 189 -5.91 -14.86 18.58
CA THR A 189 -6.68 -15.48 17.49
C THR A 189 -8.13 -14.98 17.45
N ILE A 190 -8.76 -15.09 16.28
CA ILE A 190 -10.19 -14.81 16.11
C ILE A 190 -11.03 -15.75 17.01
N GLN A 191 -10.62 -17.00 17.16
CA GLN A 191 -11.30 -18.00 17.98
C GLN A 191 -11.30 -17.64 19.48
N GLU A 192 -10.20 -17.10 20.00
CA GLU A 192 -10.13 -16.54 21.36
C GLU A 192 -10.98 -15.27 21.48
N ALA A 193 -10.90 -14.34 20.51
CA ALA A 193 -11.71 -13.12 20.52
C ALA A 193 -13.23 -13.41 20.53
N ILE A 194 -13.66 -14.47 19.84
CA ILE A 194 -15.04 -14.97 19.89
C ILE A 194 -15.39 -15.55 21.27
N LYS A 195 -14.45 -16.26 21.91
CA LYS A 195 -14.65 -16.91 23.21
C LYS A 195 -14.75 -15.92 24.37
N GLU A 196 -13.95 -14.84 24.33
CA GLU A 196 -13.94 -13.78 25.36
C GLU A 196 -14.86 -12.57 25.01
N GLU A 197 -15.69 -12.70 23.97
CA GLU A 197 -16.58 -11.65 23.44
C GLU A 197 -15.89 -10.30 23.12
N SER A 198 -14.59 -10.35 22.77
CA SER A 198 -13.72 -9.20 22.55
C SER A 198 -13.91 -8.61 21.15
N PHE A 199 -14.88 -7.70 21.00
CA PHE A 199 -15.25 -7.09 19.72
C PHE A 199 -15.17 -5.56 19.74
N LEU A 200 -14.51 -4.98 18.72
CA LEU A 200 -14.38 -3.52 18.55
C LEU A 200 -15.69 -2.82 18.15
N HIS A 201 -16.61 -3.52 17.48
CA HIS A 201 -17.80 -2.95 16.86
C HIS A 201 -19.02 -3.89 16.99
N PRO A 202 -20.26 -3.36 17.01
CA PRO A 202 -21.46 -4.18 16.96
C PRO A 202 -21.55 -4.97 15.64
N THR A 203 -22.15 -6.16 15.70
CA THR A 203 -22.34 -7.04 14.52
C THR A 203 -23.15 -6.33 13.44
N ARG A 204 -22.61 -6.29 12.22
CA ARG A 204 -23.28 -5.75 11.03
C ARG A 204 -23.90 -6.89 10.24
N THR A 205 -25.17 -6.75 9.86
CA THR A 205 -25.95 -7.80 9.16
C THR A 205 -26.52 -7.25 7.87
N ILE A 206 -26.41 -8.03 6.79
CA ILE A 206 -27.11 -7.82 5.52
C ILE A 206 -27.96 -9.08 5.28
N SER A 207 -29.23 -8.90 4.93
CA SER A 207 -30.17 -10.01 4.66
C SER A 207 -31.11 -9.64 3.53
N VAL A 208 -31.43 -10.62 2.66
CA VAL A 208 -32.32 -10.46 1.51
C VAL A 208 -33.14 -11.75 1.36
N GLY A 209 -34.47 -11.62 1.30
CA GLY A 209 -35.39 -12.76 1.21
C GLY A 209 -35.61 -13.49 2.55
N ASP A 210 -36.17 -14.70 2.46
CA ASP A 210 -36.46 -15.57 3.61
C ASP A 210 -35.53 -16.81 3.59
N LEU A 211 -34.65 -16.88 4.58
CA LEU A 211 -33.67 -17.97 4.71
C LEU A 211 -34.32 -19.31 5.07
N LYS A 212 -35.36 -19.31 5.90
CA LYS A 212 -36.04 -20.54 6.35
C LYS A 212 -36.76 -21.18 5.17
N VAL A 213 -37.58 -20.40 4.47
CA VAL A 213 -38.31 -20.84 3.27
C VAL A 213 -37.36 -21.28 2.15
N GLY A 214 -36.13 -20.76 2.14
CA GLY A 214 -35.07 -21.19 1.24
C GLY A 214 -34.43 -22.53 1.62
N PHE A 215 -34.02 -22.71 2.88
CA PHE A 215 -33.44 -23.98 3.35
C PHE A 215 -34.45 -25.13 3.26
N GLU A 216 -35.73 -24.90 3.59
CA GLU A 216 -36.83 -25.86 3.40
C GLU A 216 -37.03 -26.32 1.94
N LYS A 217 -36.48 -25.59 0.95
CA LYS A 217 -36.57 -25.87 -0.49
C LYS A 217 -35.26 -26.37 -1.11
N SER A 218 -34.25 -26.67 -0.29
CA SER A 218 -32.94 -27.16 -0.73
C SER A 218 -32.92 -28.70 -0.77
N ASP A 219 -32.35 -29.31 -1.82
CA ASP A 219 -32.14 -30.77 -1.87
C ASP A 219 -31.00 -31.21 -0.94
N HIS A 220 -30.06 -30.30 -0.71
CA HIS A 220 -28.84 -30.51 0.07
C HIS A 220 -28.50 -29.25 0.87
N ILE A 221 -27.91 -29.44 2.04
CA ILE A 221 -27.30 -28.38 2.85
C ILE A 221 -25.84 -28.78 3.10
N LEU A 222 -24.92 -27.83 2.91
CA LEU A 222 -23.50 -27.95 3.23
C LEU A 222 -23.14 -26.90 4.27
N GLU A 223 -22.56 -27.34 5.38
CA GLU A 223 -21.96 -26.47 6.40
C GLU A 223 -20.44 -26.53 6.29
N GLY A 224 -19.75 -25.42 6.61
CA GLY A 224 -18.30 -25.37 6.57
C GLY A 224 -17.69 -24.11 7.18
N GLU A 225 -16.38 -24.16 7.34
CA GLU A 225 -15.55 -23.07 7.84
C GLU A 225 -14.38 -22.86 6.87
N CYS A 226 -14.02 -21.60 6.62
CA CYS A 226 -12.83 -21.24 5.84
C CYS A 226 -12.05 -20.13 6.57
N HIS A 227 -10.72 -20.25 6.54
CA HIS A 227 -9.80 -19.24 7.08
C HIS A 227 -9.04 -18.60 5.91
N VAL A 228 -8.78 -17.30 6.00
CA VAL A 228 -7.85 -16.59 5.10
C VAL A 228 -6.84 -15.86 5.97
N GLY A 229 -5.56 -16.01 5.66
CA GLY A 229 -4.46 -15.42 6.42
C GLY A 229 -4.34 -13.90 6.27
N ALA A 230 -3.44 -13.31 7.05
CA ALA A 230 -2.99 -11.94 6.84
C ALA A 230 -2.10 -11.84 5.58
N GLN A 231 -2.04 -10.64 4.99
CA GLN A 231 -1.11 -10.31 3.90
C GLN A 231 -0.39 -9.00 4.25
N GLU A 232 0.93 -8.99 4.13
CA GLU A 232 1.71 -7.77 4.20
C GLU A 232 1.54 -6.91 2.94
N HIS A 233 1.59 -5.60 3.09
CA HIS A 233 1.51 -4.65 1.98
C HIS A 233 2.75 -4.71 1.07
N PHE A 234 3.92 -4.99 1.68
CA PHE A 234 5.23 -5.20 1.06
C PHE A 234 5.60 -4.16 -0.02
N TYR A 235 5.18 -2.91 0.16
CA TYR A 235 5.67 -1.76 -0.60
C TYR A 235 7.19 -1.67 -0.50
N LEU A 236 7.88 -1.31 -1.57
CA LEU A 236 9.35 -1.46 -1.64
C LEU A 236 10.09 -0.37 -0.86
N GLU A 237 9.63 0.88 -0.93
CA GLU A 237 9.98 1.93 0.03
C GLU A 237 9.21 1.66 1.33
N THR A 238 9.86 1.47 2.48
CA THR A 238 9.23 1.29 3.80
C THR A 238 8.53 2.57 4.30
N MET A 239 7.98 2.56 5.51
CA MET A 239 7.58 3.78 6.20
C MET A 239 8.77 4.74 6.36
N ALA A 240 8.64 5.95 5.81
CA ALA A 240 9.66 7.00 5.88
C ALA A 240 9.03 8.39 5.96
N SER A 241 9.61 9.28 6.77
CA SER A 241 9.24 10.70 6.86
C SER A 241 10.44 11.56 7.27
N ILE A 242 10.49 12.79 6.76
CA ILE A 242 11.35 13.88 7.25
C ILE A 242 10.43 14.96 7.86
N ILE A 243 10.69 15.35 9.10
CA ILE A 243 9.97 16.41 9.81
C ILE A 243 10.95 17.59 9.99
N ILE A 244 10.53 18.78 9.59
CA ILE A 244 11.36 19.98 9.51
C ILE A 244 10.68 21.11 10.30
N PRO A 245 11.05 21.36 11.56
CA PRO A 245 10.58 22.55 12.28
C PRO A 245 11.09 23.82 11.57
N LYS A 246 10.29 24.89 11.60
CA LYS A 246 10.60 26.17 10.94
C LYS A 246 11.11 27.25 11.89
N GLY A 247 11.09 27.01 13.20
CA GLY A 247 11.50 27.98 14.24
C GLY A 247 10.52 29.12 14.51
N GLU A 248 9.56 29.38 13.61
CA GLU A 248 8.51 30.38 13.76
C GLU A 248 7.14 29.71 14.01
N ASN A 249 6.31 30.29 14.89
CA ASN A 249 4.91 29.92 15.16
C ASN A 249 4.61 28.41 15.44
N SER A 250 5.61 27.63 15.84
CA SER A 250 5.55 26.15 15.89
C SER A 250 5.22 25.48 14.54
N GLU A 251 5.52 26.15 13.43
CA GLU A 251 5.33 25.61 12.08
C GLU A 251 6.30 24.46 11.78
N MET A 252 5.79 23.43 11.12
CA MET A 252 6.58 22.27 10.67
C MET A 252 6.20 21.89 9.24
N GLU A 253 7.20 21.52 8.44
CA GLU A 253 6.98 20.82 7.18
C GLU A 253 7.25 19.33 7.38
N ILE A 254 6.30 18.48 6.98
CA ILE A 254 6.43 17.02 7.05
C ILE A 254 6.41 16.49 5.62
N ILE A 255 7.54 15.94 5.17
CA ILE A 255 7.67 15.24 3.90
C ILE A 255 7.55 13.75 4.19
N SER A 256 6.41 13.14 3.88
CA SER A 256 6.10 11.77 4.31
C SER A 256 5.79 10.82 3.14
N SER A 257 6.19 9.57 3.31
CA SER A 257 5.78 8.44 2.48
C SER A 257 4.39 7.97 2.96
N THR A 258 3.35 8.65 2.49
CA THR A 258 1.95 8.44 2.87
C THR A 258 1.00 8.47 1.66
N GLN A 259 -0.15 7.81 1.76
CA GLN A 259 -1.30 7.92 0.85
C GLN A 259 -2.32 8.97 1.32
N ASN A 260 -2.14 9.56 2.49
CA ASN A 260 -3.06 10.47 3.18
C ASN A 260 -2.28 11.73 3.59
N ALA A 261 -1.82 12.46 2.58
CA ALA A 261 -0.72 13.41 2.73
C ALA A 261 -1.15 14.80 3.21
N THR A 262 -0.40 15.31 4.18
CA THR A 262 -0.17 16.75 4.35
C THR A 262 0.83 17.25 3.28
N LYS A 263 1.92 16.49 3.01
CA LYS A 263 2.80 16.70 1.84
C LYS A 263 3.56 15.42 1.43
N THR A 264 3.53 15.08 0.14
CA THR A 264 4.19 13.90 -0.45
C THR A 264 4.53 14.15 -1.92
N GLN A 265 5.74 13.81 -2.37
CA GLN A 265 6.12 13.94 -3.78
C GLN A 265 5.78 12.70 -4.62
N ARG A 266 6.14 11.50 -4.15
CA ARG A 266 5.83 10.18 -4.72
C ARG A 266 6.06 9.09 -3.69
N LEU A 267 5.55 7.88 -3.96
CA LEU A 267 5.54 6.75 -3.04
C LEU A 267 6.11 5.48 -3.70
N GLY A 268 6.96 4.72 -3.01
CA GLY A 268 7.47 3.42 -3.48
C GLY A 268 6.48 2.26 -3.26
N GLY A 269 5.21 2.47 -3.60
CA GLY A 269 4.08 1.62 -3.25
C GLY A 269 3.45 1.97 -1.89
N GLY A 270 2.21 1.52 -1.65
CA GLY A 270 1.49 1.80 -0.41
C GLY A 270 0.34 0.85 -0.10
N PHE A 271 -0.50 0.54 -1.10
CA PHE A 271 -1.49 -0.55 -1.09
C PHE A 271 -2.51 -0.57 0.07
N GLY A 272 -2.65 0.53 0.82
CA GLY A 272 -3.53 0.67 1.99
C GLY A 272 -2.75 0.88 3.30
N GLY A 273 -1.61 0.21 3.49
CA GLY A 273 -0.83 0.29 4.75
C GLY A 273 -0.33 1.71 5.04
N LYS A 274 -0.14 2.51 3.99
CA LYS A 274 0.23 3.92 4.07
C LYS A 274 -0.96 4.89 4.08
N GLU A 275 -2.18 4.44 4.41
CA GLU A 275 -3.38 5.30 4.54
C GLU A 275 -3.51 5.97 5.93
N LEU A 276 -3.12 5.28 7.02
CA LEU A 276 -3.29 5.79 8.39
C LEU A 276 -2.05 5.60 9.28
N ARG A 277 -1.40 4.43 9.22
CA ARG A 277 -0.27 4.08 10.10
C ARG A 277 0.90 5.07 9.99
N CYS A 278 1.22 5.47 8.76
CA CYS A 278 2.20 6.52 8.46
C CYS A 278 1.91 7.85 9.18
N CYS A 279 0.65 8.23 9.38
CA CYS A 279 0.26 9.48 10.04
C CYS A 279 0.55 9.42 11.55
N ILE A 280 0.24 8.27 12.18
CA ILE A 280 0.54 8.00 13.61
C ILE A 280 2.06 8.03 13.84
N LEU A 281 2.83 7.31 13.01
CA LEU A 281 4.29 7.27 13.10
C LEU A 281 4.95 8.63 12.83
N SER A 282 4.43 9.39 11.85
CA SER A 282 4.91 10.74 11.56
C SER A 282 4.57 11.74 12.65
N ALA A 283 3.43 11.58 13.35
CA ALA A 283 3.07 12.40 14.50
C ALA A 283 3.98 12.12 15.71
N ALA A 284 4.30 10.86 16.00
CA ALA A 284 5.28 10.51 17.04
C ALA A 284 6.69 11.04 16.71
N ALA A 285 7.08 11.00 15.43
CA ALA A 285 8.32 11.62 14.95
C ALA A 285 8.29 13.17 14.99
N ALA A 286 7.11 13.80 14.84
CA ALA A 286 6.96 15.24 14.98
C ALA A 286 7.06 15.70 16.46
N VAL A 287 6.62 14.88 17.42
CA VAL A 287 6.93 15.10 18.85
C VAL A 287 8.44 15.09 19.08
N ALA A 288 9.17 14.16 18.45
CA ALA A 288 10.63 14.16 18.52
C ALA A 288 11.25 15.43 17.93
N ALA A 289 10.81 15.86 16.74
CA ALA A 289 11.24 17.12 16.12
C ALA A 289 10.99 18.35 17.02
N ASN A 290 9.82 18.39 17.67
CA ASN A 290 9.43 19.45 18.60
C ASN A 290 10.33 19.51 19.84
N LYS A 291 10.77 18.35 20.35
CA LYS A 291 11.60 18.26 21.56
C LYS A 291 13.04 18.70 21.31
N VAL A 292 13.61 18.31 20.17
CA VAL A 292 15.03 18.56 19.84
C VAL A 292 15.29 19.85 19.05
N ASP A 293 14.23 20.54 18.61
CA ASP A 293 14.24 21.75 17.76
C ASP A 293 15.19 21.66 16.54
N LYS A 294 15.20 20.49 15.90
CA LYS A 294 16.02 20.16 14.73
C LYS A 294 15.20 19.38 13.71
N PRO A 295 15.58 19.39 12.41
CA PRO A 295 15.04 18.44 11.46
C PRO A 295 15.32 17.00 11.90
N VAL A 296 14.37 16.10 11.68
CA VAL A 296 14.51 14.67 12.00
C VAL A 296 13.99 13.81 10.87
N ARG A 297 14.62 12.66 10.63
CA ARG A 297 14.11 11.64 9.70
C ARG A 297 14.02 10.25 10.33
N TYR A 298 13.11 9.46 9.78
CA TYR A 298 13.17 8.01 9.87
C TYR A 298 12.90 7.38 8.50
N MET A 299 13.49 6.22 8.29
CA MET A 299 13.05 5.21 7.34
C MET A 299 13.19 3.88 8.06
N PHE A 300 12.11 3.10 8.14
CA PHE A 300 12.11 1.84 8.89
C PHE A 300 12.86 0.74 8.14
N ASP A 301 13.61 -0.09 8.88
CA ASP A 301 14.07 -1.37 8.36
C ASP A 301 12.86 -2.30 8.13
N ARG A 302 13.02 -3.31 7.26
CA ARG A 302 11.86 -4.13 6.81
C ARG A 302 11.18 -4.88 7.96
N ASP A 303 11.92 -5.29 8.99
CA ASP A 303 11.32 -5.94 10.16
C ASP A 303 10.60 -4.94 11.07
N GLU A 304 11.14 -3.74 11.27
CA GLU A 304 10.47 -2.64 11.98
C GLU A 304 9.13 -2.26 11.31
N ASP A 305 9.13 -2.16 9.98
CA ASP A 305 7.97 -1.91 9.14
C ASP A 305 6.88 -2.97 9.36
N MET A 306 7.15 -4.23 9.03
CA MET A 306 6.17 -5.33 9.14
C MET A 306 5.63 -5.53 10.57
N ILE A 307 6.45 -5.29 11.60
CA ILE A 307 6.02 -5.40 13.00
C ILE A 307 5.03 -4.29 13.41
N SER A 308 5.15 -3.08 12.87
CA SER A 308 4.46 -1.89 13.40
C SER A 308 3.32 -1.35 12.51
N THR A 309 3.30 -1.69 11.22
CA THR A 309 2.29 -1.22 10.27
C THR A 309 1.08 -2.13 10.16
N GLY A 310 1.20 -3.41 10.48
CA GLY A 310 0.11 -4.37 10.33
C GLY A 310 -0.28 -4.63 8.88
N THR A 311 -1.37 -5.37 8.67
CA THR A 311 -1.60 -6.19 7.47
C THR A 311 -3.03 -6.11 6.94
N ARG A 312 -3.26 -6.67 5.74
CA ARG A 312 -4.59 -7.18 5.37
C ARG A 312 -5.08 -8.12 6.47
N HIS A 313 -6.32 -7.90 6.88
CA HIS A 313 -6.94 -8.61 7.99
C HIS A 313 -7.10 -10.12 7.71
N PRO A 314 -6.78 -10.99 8.68
CA PRO A 314 -7.26 -12.37 8.70
C PRO A 314 -8.79 -12.44 8.74
N PHE A 315 -9.35 -13.47 8.08
CA PHE A 315 -10.79 -13.73 8.04
C PHE A 315 -11.12 -15.16 8.48
N LEU A 316 -12.20 -15.29 9.24
CA LEU A 316 -12.84 -16.55 9.61
C LEU A 316 -14.28 -16.54 9.11
N GLY A 317 -14.56 -17.27 8.03
CA GLY A 317 -15.90 -17.42 7.45
C GLY A 317 -16.54 -18.73 7.87
N ARG A 318 -17.66 -18.68 8.61
CA ARG A 318 -18.54 -19.84 8.85
C ARG A 318 -19.74 -19.75 7.92
N TYR A 319 -19.95 -20.76 7.08
CA TYR A 319 -20.98 -20.75 6.05
C TYR A 319 -21.94 -21.93 6.12
N ILE A 320 -23.18 -21.68 5.70
CA ILE A 320 -24.23 -22.69 5.47
C ILE A 320 -24.80 -22.43 4.07
N VAL A 321 -24.72 -23.43 3.20
CA VAL A 321 -25.18 -23.35 1.80
C VAL A 321 -26.27 -24.38 1.54
N GLY A 322 -27.51 -23.92 1.30
CA GLY A 322 -28.58 -24.75 0.78
C GLY A 322 -28.54 -24.74 -0.75
N PHE A 323 -28.65 -25.88 -1.43
CA PHE A 323 -28.64 -25.96 -2.90
C PHE A 323 -29.51 -27.08 -3.45
N THR A 324 -29.78 -27.07 -4.77
CA THR A 324 -30.60 -28.07 -5.47
C THR A 324 -29.79 -28.86 -6.50
N LYS A 325 -30.22 -30.10 -6.79
CA LYS A 325 -29.56 -31.06 -7.71
C LYS A 325 -29.54 -30.64 -9.18
N LYS A 326 -30.22 -29.54 -9.54
CA LYS A 326 -30.28 -29.01 -10.91
C LYS A 326 -29.57 -27.67 -10.97
N ALA A 327 -28.39 -27.66 -11.57
CA ALA A 327 -27.68 -26.44 -11.95
C ALA A 327 -28.51 -25.63 -12.96
N LYS A 328 -29.27 -24.64 -12.46
CA LYS A 328 -29.83 -23.55 -13.28
C LYS A 328 -28.89 -22.34 -13.21
N PRO A 329 -28.74 -21.57 -14.30
CA PRO A 329 -27.81 -20.43 -14.34
C PRO A 329 -28.25 -19.24 -13.47
N CYS A 330 -29.52 -19.21 -13.02
CA CYS A 330 -29.99 -18.26 -12.00
C CYS A 330 -29.97 -18.98 -10.64
N LEU A 331 -29.22 -18.44 -9.66
CA LEU A 331 -28.96 -19.10 -8.38
C LEU A 331 -30.24 -19.59 -7.68
N ARG A 332 -30.23 -20.87 -7.30
CA ARG A 332 -31.09 -21.47 -6.28
C ARG A 332 -30.24 -22.00 -5.12
N SER A 333 -29.27 -21.18 -4.71
CA SER A 333 -28.48 -21.40 -3.51
C SER A 333 -28.85 -20.38 -2.44
N ILE A 334 -29.11 -20.86 -1.22
CA ILE A 334 -29.21 -20.02 -0.03
C ILE A 334 -27.80 -19.97 0.54
N PHE A 335 -27.27 -18.79 0.80
CA PHE A 335 -25.95 -18.61 1.39
C PHE A 335 -26.08 -17.77 2.66
N VAL A 336 -25.83 -18.40 3.81
CA VAL A 336 -25.63 -17.70 5.09
C VAL A 336 -24.14 -17.78 5.41
N CYS A 337 -23.50 -16.65 5.67
CA CYS A 337 -22.13 -16.60 6.15
C CYS A 337 -22.05 -15.67 7.36
N LYS A 338 -21.50 -16.18 8.47
CA LYS A 338 -21.01 -15.35 9.58
C LYS A 338 -19.51 -15.18 9.39
N LEU A 339 -19.13 -13.99 8.97
CA LEU A 339 -17.74 -13.59 8.76
C LEU A 339 -17.23 -12.85 10.01
N TRP A 340 -16.12 -13.34 10.57
CA TRP A 340 -15.36 -12.65 11.60
C TRP A 340 -14.05 -12.14 11.01
N VAL A 341 -13.58 -10.99 11.48
CA VAL A 341 -12.46 -10.24 10.91
C VAL A 341 -11.59 -9.72 12.04
N GLN A 342 -10.29 -9.98 11.99
CA GLN A 342 -9.32 -9.37 12.91
C GLN A 342 -8.92 -8.00 12.35
N LEU A 343 -9.56 -6.94 12.86
CA LEU A 343 -9.47 -5.59 12.28
C LEU A 343 -8.11 -4.91 12.53
N GLY A 344 -7.65 -4.19 11.50
CA GLY A 344 -6.73 -3.05 11.57
C GLY A 344 -7.41 -1.79 11.02
N SER A 345 -6.84 -0.61 11.23
CA SER A 345 -7.54 0.68 11.04
C SER A 345 -7.42 1.28 9.60
N LEU A 346 -8.54 1.76 9.00
CA LEU A 346 -8.62 2.33 7.62
C LEU A 346 -9.92 3.16 7.34
N PHE A 347 -10.01 3.85 6.16
CA PHE A 347 -11.18 4.57 5.54
C PHE A 347 -11.54 5.96 6.12
N PHE A 348 -12.22 6.95 5.45
CA PHE A 348 -12.70 7.19 4.06
C PHE A 348 -12.81 8.75 3.79
N SER A 349 -13.31 9.26 2.64
CA SER A 349 -12.79 10.54 2.09
C SER A 349 -13.68 11.47 1.17
N ARG A 350 -13.27 12.74 0.85
CA ARG A 350 -14.02 13.87 0.16
C ARG A 350 -13.12 14.91 -0.58
N SER A 351 -13.56 15.63 -1.66
CA SER A 351 -12.65 16.34 -2.65
C SER A 351 -12.42 17.87 -2.79
N SER A 352 -11.26 18.26 -3.38
CA SER A 352 -10.92 19.64 -3.86
C SER A 352 -9.78 19.71 -4.96
N SER A 353 -8.95 20.78 -5.03
CA SER A 353 -8.71 21.60 -6.26
C SER A 353 -7.27 21.78 -6.86
N SER A 354 -7.12 22.70 -7.85
CA SER A 354 -5.93 22.98 -8.70
C SER A 354 -5.56 24.48 -8.82
N HIS A 355 -4.49 24.82 -9.58
CA HIS A 355 -3.96 26.18 -9.85
C HIS A 355 -3.33 26.27 -11.28
N LEU A 356 -2.83 27.45 -11.72
CA LEU A 356 -2.04 27.68 -12.95
C LEU A 356 -1.02 28.83 -12.72
N TYR A 357 0.12 28.81 -13.44
CA TYR A 357 1.18 29.83 -13.43
C TYR A 357 1.64 30.24 -14.85
N ARG A 358 2.53 31.25 -14.92
CA ARG A 358 2.94 31.92 -16.16
C ARG A 358 3.59 30.94 -17.15
N TRP A 359 3.03 30.86 -18.36
CA TRP A 359 3.43 30.00 -19.50
C TRP A 359 3.28 28.48 -19.36
N ILE A 360 3.45 27.91 -18.17
CA ILE A 360 3.41 26.46 -17.92
C ILE A 360 2.22 26.12 -17.01
N CYS A 361 1.43 25.12 -17.38
CA CYS A 361 0.31 24.67 -16.57
C CYS A 361 0.79 23.79 -15.41
N SER A 362 1.10 24.41 -14.27
CA SER A 362 1.40 23.71 -13.01
C SER A 362 0.11 23.20 -12.38
N CYS A 363 -0.32 22.02 -12.79
CA CYS A 363 -1.46 21.33 -12.19
C CYS A 363 -1.09 20.81 -10.80
N HIS A 364 -1.90 21.14 -9.81
CA HIS A 364 -1.90 20.48 -8.51
C HIS A 364 -3.20 19.69 -8.35
N SER A 365 -3.05 18.55 -7.68
CA SER A 365 -4.12 17.66 -7.25
C SER A 365 -3.61 16.97 -5.98
N TRP A 366 -4.49 16.46 -5.12
CA TRP A 366 -4.01 15.66 -3.99
C TRP A 366 -3.50 14.28 -4.40
N GLY A 367 -3.69 13.89 -5.66
CA GLY A 367 -3.60 12.51 -6.11
C GLY A 367 -2.20 11.96 -6.02
N ILE A 368 -1.85 11.32 -4.91
CA ILE A 368 -0.50 10.84 -4.62
C ILE A 368 -0.12 9.75 -5.62
N GLU A 369 0.98 9.97 -6.31
CA GLU A 369 1.60 8.99 -7.22
C GLU A 369 2.32 7.92 -6.40
N MET A 370 1.86 6.68 -6.53
CA MET A 370 2.42 5.49 -5.89
C MET A 370 2.74 4.38 -6.92
N GLY A 371 2.92 4.77 -8.19
CA GLY A 371 3.18 3.88 -9.33
C GLY A 371 1.94 3.54 -10.15
N GLN A 372 0.75 4.02 -9.76
CA GLN A 372 -0.51 3.79 -10.47
C GLN A 372 -0.75 4.75 -11.66
N GLY A 373 0.21 5.65 -11.94
CA GLY A 373 0.18 6.59 -13.05
C GLY A 373 -0.88 7.67 -12.89
N LEU A 374 -1.20 8.05 -11.65
CA LEU A 374 -2.20 9.06 -11.35
C LEU A 374 -1.79 10.44 -11.87
N HIS A 375 -0.57 10.90 -11.62
CA HIS A 375 -0.08 12.17 -12.18
C HIS A 375 -0.04 12.11 -13.72
N THR A 376 0.27 10.94 -14.30
CA THR A 376 0.25 10.72 -15.76
C THR A 376 -1.17 10.95 -16.34
N LYS A 377 -2.19 10.35 -15.74
CA LYS A 377 -3.60 10.53 -16.11
C LYS A 377 -4.07 11.97 -15.95
N ILE A 378 -3.66 12.65 -14.88
CA ILE A 378 -4.00 14.06 -14.65
C ILE A 378 -3.45 14.97 -15.76
N ILE A 379 -2.21 14.75 -16.21
CA ILE A 379 -1.65 15.50 -17.34
C ILE A 379 -2.36 15.15 -18.66
N GLN A 380 -2.76 13.90 -18.91
CA GLN A 380 -3.56 13.54 -20.08
C GLN A 380 -4.92 14.27 -20.08
N ILE A 381 -5.60 14.33 -18.93
CA ILE A 381 -6.90 15.01 -18.78
C ILE A 381 -6.75 16.53 -18.94
N ALA A 382 -5.77 17.15 -18.29
CA ALA A 382 -5.51 18.59 -18.42
C ALA A 382 -5.13 18.97 -19.87
N SER A 383 -4.34 18.14 -20.55
CA SER A 383 -3.96 18.33 -21.95
C SER A 383 -5.17 18.32 -22.89
N ARG A 384 -6.09 17.36 -22.73
CA ARG A 384 -7.34 17.30 -23.49
C ARG A 384 -8.30 18.44 -23.14
N ALA A 385 -8.42 18.79 -21.86
CA ALA A 385 -9.32 19.85 -21.38
C ALA A 385 -8.88 21.24 -21.86
N LEU A 386 -7.60 21.59 -21.74
CA LEU A 386 -7.03 22.86 -22.21
C LEU A 386 -6.74 22.89 -23.73
N ARG A 387 -6.72 21.72 -24.40
CA ARG A 387 -6.39 21.55 -25.83
C ARG A 387 -4.94 21.95 -26.17
N ILE A 388 -4.01 21.64 -25.26
CA ILE A 388 -2.58 21.95 -25.40
C ILE A 388 -1.73 20.68 -25.31
N PRO A 389 -0.51 20.65 -25.90
CA PRO A 389 0.43 19.54 -25.72
C PRO A 389 0.73 19.29 -24.24
N LYS A 390 0.78 18.02 -23.84
CA LYS A 390 1.10 17.59 -22.46
C LYS A 390 2.46 18.12 -21.97
N GLU A 391 3.37 18.41 -22.89
CA GLU A 391 4.69 19.00 -22.68
C GLU A 391 4.65 20.43 -22.10
N LEU A 392 3.50 21.11 -22.13
CA LEU A 392 3.27 22.42 -21.50
C LEU A 392 2.64 22.32 -20.10
N ILE A 393 2.46 21.10 -19.58
CA ILE A 393 1.78 20.81 -18.31
C ILE A 393 2.77 20.10 -17.38
N HIS A 394 2.71 20.39 -16.09
CA HIS A 394 3.54 19.78 -15.08
C HIS A 394 2.74 19.54 -13.78
N VAL A 395 3.08 18.46 -13.07
CA VAL A 395 2.59 18.13 -11.73
C VAL A 395 3.83 17.80 -10.90
N SER A 396 4.09 18.56 -9.83
CA SER A 396 5.36 18.48 -9.09
C SER A 396 5.30 17.64 -7.81
N GLU A 397 4.22 17.80 -7.03
CA GLU A 397 3.98 17.14 -5.74
C GLU A 397 2.52 17.33 -5.27
N THR A 398 2.10 16.53 -4.29
CA THR A 398 0.89 16.72 -3.48
C THR A 398 1.24 17.45 -2.19
N SER A 399 0.46 18.48 -1.81
CA SER A 399 0.70 19.27 -0.59
C SER A 399 -0.55 20.08 -0.18
N THR A 400 -0.83 20.19 1.13
CA THR A 400 -2.07 20.81 1.66
C THR A 400 -2.08 22.33 1.69
N ASP A 401 -0.92 22.99 1.58
CA ASP A 401 -0.82 24.42 1.27
C ASP A 401 -1.48 24.75 -0.08
N LYS A 402 -1.49 23.79 -1.01
CA LYS A 402 -2.08 23.90 -2.36
C LYS A 402 -3.47 23.27 -2.44
N VAL A 403 -3.70 22.16 -1.73
CA VAL A 403 -4.93 21.37 -1.78
C VAL A 403 -5.35 20.93 -0.36
N PRO A 404 -6.02 21.79 0.43
CA PRO A 404 -6.41 21.46 1.79
C PRO A 404 -7.59 20.47 1.85
N ASN A 405 -7.73 19.81 3.01
CA ASN A 405 -8.80 18.85 3.33
C ASN A 405 -8.89 17.69 2.32
N SER A 406 -7.74 17.13 1.95
CA SER A 406 -7.61 16.08 0.94
C SER A 406 -8.07 14.70 1.41
N SER A 407 -8.54 13.88 0.46
CA SER A 407 -8.74 12.45 0.67
C SER A 407 -7.41 11.70 0.80
N PRO A 408 -7.39 10.58 1.56
CA PRO A 408 -6.63 9.40 1.21
C PRO A 408 -6.74 9.05 -0.28
N SER A 409 -5.59 8.86 -0.93
CA SER A 409 -5.47 8.30 -2.28
C SER A 409 -5.69 6.79 -2.23
N ALA A 410 -6.97 6.42 -2.12
CA ALA A 410 -7.45 5.07 -1.81
C ALA A 410 -8.67 4.69 -2.68
N ALA A 411 -9.26 3.52 -2.40
CA ALA A 411 -10.52 3.00 -2.98
C ALA A 411 -10.60 3.00 -4.52
N SER A 412 -9.46 3.07 -5.21
CA SER A 412 -9.30 3.24 -6.66
C SER A 412 -9.95 4.50 -7.30
N ALA A 413 -10.73 5.29 -6.56
CA ALA A 413 -11.39 6.52 -7.00
C ALA A 413 -10.46 7.67 -7.39
N SER A 414 -9.15 7.55 -7.13
CA SER A 414 -8.22 8.67 -7.17
C SER A 414 -8.05 9.25 -8.59
N SER A 415 -8.19 8.45 -9.64
CA SER A 415 -8.18 8.93 -11.04
C SER A 415 -9.44 9.75 -11.35
N ASP A 416 -10.61 9.23 -10.98
CA ASP A 416 -11.92 9.80 -11.29
C ASP A 416 -12.13 11.14 -10.56
N LEU A 417 -11.84 11.18 -9.26
CA LEU A 417 -12.03 12.37 -8.42
C LEU A 417 -11.09 13.51 -8.81
N ASN A 418 -9.77 13.24 -8.88
CA ASN A 418 -8.80 14.27 -9.27
C ASN A 418 -8.97 14.66 -10.75
N GLY A 419 -9.25 13.71 -11.65
CA GLY A 419 -9.42 13.96 -13.07
C GLY A 419 -10.55 14.96 -13.34
N MET A 420 -11.73 14.72 -12.74
CA MET A 420 -12.88 15.62 -12.88
C MET A 420 -12.69 16.96 -12.13
N ALA A 421 -11.93 16.99 -11.04
CA ALA A 421 -11.54 18.23 -10.36
C ALA A 421 -10.63 19.09 -11.25
N VAL A 422 -9.58 18.50 -11.84
CA VAL A 422 -8.66 19.17 -12.78
C VAL A 422 -9.37 19.59 -14.06
N GLN A 423 -10.27 18.77 -14.62
CA GLN A 423 -11.07 19.14 -15.77
C GLN A 423 -11.87 20.43 -15.50
N ARG A 424 -12.56 20.51 -14.36
CA ARG A 424 -13.34 21.71 -13.98
C ARG A 424 -12.46 22.96 -13.80
N ALA A 425 -11.25 22.81 -13.29
CA ALA A 425 -10.27 23.91 -13.24
C ALA A 425 -9.85 24.35 -14.65
N CYS A 426 -9.56 23.41 -15.55
CA CYS A 426 -9.19 23.68 -16.94
C CYS A 426 -10.33 24.35 -17.74
N GLU A 427 -11.57 23.89 -17.57
CA GLU A 427 -12.78 24.49 -18.15
C GLU A 427 -12.95 25.94 -17.66
N THR A 428 -12.77 26.19 -16.36
CA THR A 428 -12.81 27.54 -15.78
C THR A 428 -11.74 28.46 -16.37
N LEU A 429 -10.53 27.95 -16.62
CA LEU A 429 -9.45 28.71 -17.26
C LEU A 429 -9.76 29.02 -18.73
N LEU A 430 -10.29 28.05 -19.49
CA LEU A 430 -10.70 28.29 -20.88
C LEU A 430 -11.82 29.32 -21.00
N GLN A 431 -12.80 29.34 -20.08
CA GLN A 431 -13.85 30.38 -20.07
C GLN A 431 -13.26 31.79 -19.94
N ARG A 432 -12.23 31.97 -19.10
CA ARG A 432 -11.53 33.27 -18.95
C ARG A 432 -10.67 33.61 -20.17
N LEU A 433 -9.96 32.62 -20.73
CA LEU A 433 -9.12 32.78 -21.91
C LEU A 433 -9.93 33.01 -23.21
N GLN A 434 -11.20 32.60 -23.25
CA GLN A 434 -12.06 32.62 -24.44
C GLN A 434 -12.07 33.98 -25.15
N LYS A 435 -12.10 35.10 -24.41
CA LYS A 435 -12.07 36.45 -24.99
C LYS A 435 -10.80 36.72 -25.80
N HIS A 436 -9.64 36.24 -25.34
CA HIS A 436 -8.34 36.38 -26.02
C HIS A 436 -8.20 35.42 -27.20
N MET A 437 -8.70 34.18 -27.04
CA MET A 437 -8.74 33.19 -28.12
C MET A 437 -9.59 33.67 -29.30
N MET A 438 -10.72 34.35 -29.01
CA MET A 438 -11.57 34.95 -30.04
C MET A 438 -10.97 36.24 -30.65
N ALA A 439 -10.21 37.01 -29.88
CA ALA A 439 -9.51 38.21 -30.37
C ALA A 439 -8.31 37.88 -31.26
N ASN A 440 -7.57 36.80 -30.98
CA ASN A 440 -6.46 36.31 -31.79
C ASN A 440 -6.59 34.81 -32.11
N PRO A 441 -7.50 34.40 -33.02
CA PRO A 441 -7.76 33.00 -33.34
C PRO A 441 -6.65 32.31 -34.16
N LYS A 442 -5.55 33.02 -34.46
CA LYS A 442 -4.34 32.47 -35.09
C LYS A 442 -3.11 32.48 -34.16
N GLY A 443 -3.23 33.06 -32.97
CA GLY A 443 -2.18 33.03 -31.95
C GLY A 443 -2.00 31.63 -31.36
N ASP A 444 -0.93 31.46 -30.59
CA ASP A 444 -0.71 30.23 -29.81
C ASP A 444 -1.18 30.37 -28.35
N TRP A 445 -0.99 29.32 -27.56
CA TRP A 445 -1.30 29.30 -26.12
C TRP A 445 -0.57 30.41 -25.35
N LYS A 446 0.64 30.79 -25.75
CA LYS A 446 1.41 31.87 -25.13
C LYS A 446 0.76 33.22 -25.45
N ASP A 447 0.42 33.48 -26.70
CA ASP A 447 -0.23 34.74 -27.09
C ASP A 447 -1.49 35.02 -26.24
N TRP A 448 -2.36 34.01 -26.08
CA TRP A 448 -3.60 34.14 -25.30
C TRP A 448 -3.33 34.32 -23.79
N VAL A 449 -2.42 33.54 -23.21
CA VAL A 449 -2.04 33.66 -21.78
C VAL A 449 -1.36 35.00 -21.48
N ASN A 450 -0.55 35.51 -22.41
CA ASN A 450 0.13 36.79 -22.24
C ASN A 450 -0.84 37.98 -22.36
N ALA A 451 -1.79 37.92 -23.29
CA ALA A 451 -2.88 38.89 -23.39
C ALA A 451 -3.77 38.89 -22.13
N ALA A 452 -4.09 37.70 -21.61
CA ALA A 452 -4.84 37.55 -20.36
C ALA A 452 -4.11 38.13 -19.15
N TYR A 453 -2.80 37.90 -19.05
CA TYR A 453 -1.97 38.52 -18.01
C TYR A 453 -1.97 40.06 -18.10
N MET A 454 -1.83 40.63 -19.31
CA MET A 454 -1.85 42.09 -19.50
C MET A 454 -3.21 42.72 -19.16
N ASP A 455 -4.31 42.05 -19.50
CA ASP A 455 -5.67 42.46 -19.13
C ASP A 455 -5.98 42.27 -17.64
N ARG A 456 -5.05 41.66 -16.87
CA ARG A 456 -5.20 41.28 -15.45
C ARG A 456 -6.32 40.26 -15.21
N GLU A 457 -6.56 39.39 -16.18
CA GLU A 457 -7.47 38.25 -16.06
C GLU A 457 -6.91 37.22 -15.05
N ASN A 458 -7.78 36.58 -14.27
CA ASN A 458 -7.30 35.65 -13.24
C ASN A 458 -6.87 34.32 -13.87
N LEU A 459 -5.57 34.06 -13.89
CA LEU A 459 -4.97 32.83 -14.43
C LEU A 459 -4.78 31.73 -13.37
N SER A 460 -5.58 31.69 -12.29
CA SER A 460 -5.65 30.56 -11.36
C SER A 460 -7.10 30.13 -11.10
N ALA A 461 -7.39 28.83 -11.18
CA ALA A 461 -8.74 28.30 -11.00
C ALA A 461 -8.76 26.94 -10.29
N THR A 462 -9.76 26.78 -9.43
CA THR A 462 -10.00 25.62 -8.57
C THR A 462 -11.20 24.80 -9.08
N GLY A 463 -11.21 23.48 -8.85
CA GLY A 463 -12.26 22.57 -9.31
C GLY A 463 -12.49 21.41 -8.32
N PHE A 464 -13.72 20.90 -8.24
CA PHE A 464 -14.19 20.01 -7.17
C PHE A 464 -15.04 18.86 -7.75
N HIS A 465 -14.99 17.64 -7.19
CA HIS A 465 -15.80 16.50 -7.69
C HIS A 465 -16.22 15.43 -6.64
N ASN A 466 -17.18 14.55 -6.99
CA ASN A 466 -17.69 13.49 -6.10
C ASN A 466 -18.45 12.36 -6.86
N ILE A 467 -17.77 11.28 -7.29
CA ILE A 467 -18.30 10.09 -8.03
C ILE A 467 -17.54 8.79 -7.60
N ARG A 468 -17.93 7.63 -8.15
CA ARG A 468 -17.45 6.23 -7.97
C ARG A 468 -17.24 5.55 -9.35
N PHE A 469 -16.49 4.47 -9.58
CA PHE A 469 -15.37 3.76 -8.91
C PHE A 469 -14.83 2.74 -9.95
N PHE A 470 -13.55 2.77 -10.36
CA PHE A 470 -12.95 1.76 -11.28
C PHE A 470 -11.50 1.37 -10.88
N VAL A 471 -10.97 0.24 -11.38
CA VAL A 471 -9.77 -0.44 -10.82
C VAL A 471 -8.74 -0.89 -11.89
N LEU A 472 -7.47 -1.07 -11.50
CA LEU A 472 -6.36 -1.61 -12.31
C LEU A 472 -6.28 -3.16 -12.21
N ILE A 473 -5.84 -3.85 -13.28
CA ILE A 473 -5.96 -5.32 -13.39
C ILE A 473 -4.68 -6.10 -13.00
N GLU A 474 -3.60 -6.01 -13.79
CA GLU A 474 -2.48 -6.98 -13.73
C GLU A 474 -1.79 -7.07 -12.36
N GLY A 475 -1.34 -5.95 -11.79
CA GLY A 475 -0.67 -5.94 -10.49
C GLY A 475 -1.58 -6.38 -9.33
N ALA A 476 -2.88 -6.08 -9.40
CA ALA A 476 -3.86 -6.53 -8.42
C ALA A 476 -4.11 -8.04 -8.51
N PHE A 477 -4.06 -8.63 -9.72
CA PHE A 477 -4.12 -10.08 -9.90
C PHE A 477 -2.90 -10.77 -9.27
N VAL A 478 -1.69 -10.25 -9.49
CA VAL A 478 -0.46 -10.84 -8.89
C VAL A 478 -0.46 -10.74 -7.37
N GLN A 479 -0.92 -9.62 -6.79
CA GLN A 479 -1.12 -9.50 -5.34
C GLN A 479 -2.22 -10.44 -4.80
N GLY A 480 -3.24 -10.75 -5.60
CA GLY A 480 -4.24 -11.79 -5.27
C GLY A 480 -3.68 -13.20 -5.35
N TYR A 481 -2.84 -13.51 -6.34
CA TYR A 481 -2.14 -14.79 -6.44
C TYR A 481 -1.22 -15.02 -5.25
N GLY A 482 -0.45 -14.00 -4.84
CA GLY A 482 0.37 -14.05 -3.63
C GLY A 482 -0.45 -14.41 -2.39
N LEU A 483 -1.50 -13.62 -2.07
CA LEU A 483 -2.45 -13.85 -0.97
C LEU A 483 -3.00 -15.29 -0.87
N PHE A 484 -3.28 -15.93 -2.01
CA PHE A 484 -3.96 -17.24 -2.02
C PHE A 484 -3.02 -18.44 -2.25
N VAL A 485 -1.72 -18.23 -2.52
CA VAL A 485 -0.79 -19.30 -2.95
C VAL A 485 0.58 -19.26 -2.28
N LEU A 486 1.15 -18.09 -2.00
CA LEU A 486 2.56 -17.94 -1.59
C LEU A 486 2.78 -17.17 -0.28
N GLU A 487 1.95 -16.16 -0.02
CA GLU A 487 2.13 -15.23 1.09
C GLU A 487 1.56 -15.80 2.38
N ASP A 488 2.44 -16.06 3.35
CA ASP A 488 2.10 -16.67 4.63
C ASP A 488 2.73 -15.85 5.77
N TYR A 489 1.88 -15.30 6.64
CA TYR A 489 2.24 -14.34 7.68
C TYR A 489 2.10 -14.98 9.07
N ARG A 490 3.23 -15.41 9.64
CA ARG A 490 3.25 -16.35 10.78
C ARG A 490 3.63 -15.70 12.11
N TYR A 491 2.85 -15.98 13.14
CA TYR A 491 3.12 -15.60 14.53
C TYR A 491 3.53 -16.82 15.37
N SER A 492 4.24 -16.58 16.48
CA SER A 492 4.39 -17.54 17.56
C SER A 492 3.09 -17.66 18.38
N PRO A 493 2.92 -18.72 19.20
CA PRO A 493 1.87 -18.80 20.21
C PRO A 493 1.91 -17.70 21.29
N THR A 494 2.95 -16.85 21.28
CA THR A 494 3.14 -15.70 22.18
C THR A 494 3.03 -14.36 21.43
N GLY A 495 2.33 -14.34 20.28
CA GLY A 495 2.03 -13.13 19.52
C GLY A 495 3.22 -12.48 18.80
N HIS A 496 4.40 -13.11 18.77
CA HIS A 496 5.57 -12.56 18.10
C HIS A 496 5.56 -12.92 16.61
N LEU A 497 5.63 -11.92 15.72
CA LEU A 497 5.81 -12.12 14.29
C LEU A 497 7.12 -12.89 14.00
N LEU A 498 7.05 -13.93 13.19
CA LEU A 498 8.20 -14.75 12.75
C LEU A 498 8.66 -14.37 11.33
N THR A 499 7.71 -14.06 10.44
CA THR A 499 7.95 -13.75 9.02
C THR A 499 8.29 -12.28 8.81
N LYS A 500 9.43 -11.83 9.34
CA LYS A 500 9.85 -10.41 9.39
C LYS A 500 10.64 -9.88 8.17
N GLY A 501 10.35 -10.38 6.97
CA GLY A 501 11.02 -9.92 5.74
C GLY A 501 11.28 -11.02 4.70
N PRO A 502 11.95 -10.69 3.58
CA PRO A 502 12.00 -11.53 2.37
C PRO A 502 12.74 -12.87 2.54
N GLY A 503 13.49 -13.05 3.64
CA GLY A 503 14.05 -14.35 4.01
C GLY A 503 12.96 -15.39 4.29
N PHE A 504 11.86 -14.99 4.95
CA PHE A 504 10.79 -15.87 5.43
C PHE A 504 9.43 -15.59 4.78
N TYR A 505 9.09 -14.32 4.54
CA TYR A 505 7.88 -13.93 3.81
C TYR A 505 8.16 -13.93 2.29
N LYS A 506 7.24 -14.47 1.48
CA LYS A 506 7.43 -14.68 0.03
C LYS A 506 6.31 -14.03 -0.78
N ILE A 507 6.57 -12.81 -1.26
CA ILE A 507 5.80 -12.23 -2.36
C ILE A 507 6.12 -12.97 -3.68
N PRO A 508 5.22 -12.97 -4.68
CA PRO A 508 5.48 -13.59 -5.99
C PRO A 508 6.73 -13.03 -6.68
N GLY A 509 7.61 -13.92 -7.13
CA GLY A 509 8.77 -13.60 -7.96
C GLY A 509 8.49 -13.71 -9.47
N PHE A 510 9.50 -13.40 -10.30
CA PHE A 510 9.40 -13.51 -11.76
C PHE A 510 9.08 -14.93 -12.26
N SER A 511 9.45 -15.97 -11.50
CA SER A 511 9.11 -17.38 -11.79
C SER A 511 7.63 -17.71 -11.65
N ASP A 512 6.90 -16.90 -10.86
CA ASP A 512 5.57 -17.22 -10.36
C ASP A 512 4.49 -16.47 -11.17
N ALA A 513 4.92 -15.58 -12.08
CA ALA A 513 4.07 -14.94 -13.07
C ALA A 513 3.48 -15.96 -14.06
N LEU A 514 2.26 -15.68 -14.54
CA LEU A 514 1.57 -16.57 -15.48
C LEU A 514 2.37 -16.72 -16.80
N LYS A 515 2.87 -17.94 -17.05
CA LYS A 515 3.66 -18.32 -18.23
C LYS A 515 2.98 -17.98 -19.56
N SER A 516 1.64 -18.04 -19.58
CA SER A 516 0.80 -17.52 -20.65
C SER A 516 -0.25 -16.60 -20.04
N SER A 517 -0.37 -15.38 -20.53
CA SER A 517 -1.34 -14.39 -20.04
C SER A 517 -1.97 -13.58 -21.17
N THR A 518 -3.30 -13.40 -21.09
CA THR A 518 -4.08 -12.62 -22.06
C THR A 518 -4.94 -11.63 -21.29
N TYR A 519 -4.71 -10.34 -21.50
CA TYR A 519 -5.45 -9.26 -20.83
C TYR A 519 -6.29 -8.49 -21.84
N LEU A 520 -7.60 -8.41 -21.58
CA LEU A 520 -8.60 -7.86 -22.48
C LEU A 520 -9.28 -6.64 -21.84
N CYS A 521 -8.96 -5.44 -22.31
CA CYS A 521 -9.53 -4.19 -21.81
C CYS A 521 -10.61 -3.66 -22.76
N TRP A 522 -11.87 -4.09 -22.53
CA TRP A 522 -13.04 -3.63 -23.28
C TRP A 522 -13.90 -2.69 -22.43
N ILE A 523 -14.12 -1.47 -22.94
CA ILE A 523 -14.84 -0.40 -22.21
C ILE A 523 -16.37 -0.51 -22.41
N GLU A 524 -16.83 -0.97 -23.57
CA GLU A 524 -18.24 -0.82 -23.98
C GLU A 524 -19.22 -1.76 -23.26
N LEU A 525 -18.77 -2.94 -22.79
CA LEU A 525 -19.67 -3.96 -22.26
C LEU A 525 -20.34 -3.59 -20.92
N LEU A 526 -19.63 -2.91 -20.01
CA LEU A 526 -20.19 -2.57 -18.68
C LEU A 526 -21.34 -1.54 -18.74
N ILE A 527 -21.33 -0.65 -19.73
CA ILE A 527 -22.35 0.40 -19.88
C ILE A 527 -23.69 -0.22 -20.33
N VAL A 528 -23.64 -1.30 -21.10
CA VAL A 528 -24.84 -2.01 -21.58
C VAL A 528 -25.54 -2.77 -20.44
N GLU A 529 -24.79 -3.45 -19.56
CA GLU A 529 -25.41 -4.16 -18.42
C GLU A 529 -25.97 -3.20 -17.35
N LEU A 530 -25.27 -2.10 -17.04
CA LEU A 530 -25.77 -1.12 -16.07
C LEU A 530 -27.05 -0.41 -16.55
N SER A 531 -27.20 -0.18 -17.86
CA SER A 531 -28.42 0.39 -18.47
C SER A 531 -29.54 -0.64 -18.72
N ALA A 532 -29.29 -1.93 -18.43
CA ALA A 532 -30.30 -2.97 -18.25
C ALA A 532 -30.73 -3.13 -16.79
N LEU A 533 -29.82 -2.96 -15.83
CA LEU A 533 -30.09 -3.00 -14.38
C LEU A 533 -30.85 -1.77 -13.82
N GLN A 534 -31.06 -0.73 -14.62
CA GLN A 534 -31.88 0.44 -14.29
C GLN A 534 -33.30 0.41 -14.92
N ARG A 535 -33.81 -0.76 -15.33
CA ARG A 535 -35.15 -0.93 -15.93
C ARG A 535 -35.99 -1.97 -15.19
#